data_AF-A0AAQ3UD96-F1
#
_entry.id   AF-A0AAQ3UD96-F1
#
_cell.length_a   1.000
_cell.length_b   1.000
_cell.length_c   1.000
_cell.angle_alpha   90.00
_cell.angle_beta   90.00
_cell.angle_gamma   90.00
#
_symmetry.space_group_name_H-M   'P 1'
#
loop_
_entity.id
_entity.type
_entity.pdbx_description
1 polymer ?
#
loop_
_entity_poly.entity_id
_entity_poly.type
_entity_poly.pdbx_seq_one_letter_code
_entity_poly.pdbx_strand_id
1 'polypeptide(L)'
;MVLLKGFVKPEDQIQIVRTKLQEWCQNKLMDDVSWKERDPTTRSYGPTRPIDGARAPAIPEAFKMIAQTANSTANGFPQINPDICIVNYYTNSGKLGLHQDKDESRVALPKVYLSYPSP
;
A
#
# COMPACT_ATOMS: atom_id res chain seq x y z
N MET A 1 15.86 8.49 2.47
CA MET A 1 15.05 8.07 1.31
C MET A 1 15.96 7.26 0.39
N VAL A 2 15.55 6.08 -0.04
CA VAL A 2 16.31 5.22 -0.96
C VAL A 2 15.39 4.79 -2.09
N LEU A 3 15.88 4.82 -3.34
CA LEU A 3 15.14 4.40 -4.53
C LEU A 3 15.77 3.12 -5.09
N LEU A 4 15.00 2.03 -5.11
CA LEU A 4 15.41 0.74 -5.67
C LEU A 4 14.78 0.56 -7.06
N LYS A 5 15.51 0.91 -8.13
CA LYS A 5 15.02 0.76 -9.50
C LYS A 5 15.06 -0.71 -9.94
N GLY A 6 13.98 -1.18 -10.57
CA GLY A 6 13.90 -2.56 -11.07
C GLY A 6 13.90 -3.62 -9.98
N PHE A 7 13.50 -3.26 -8.75
CA PHE A 7 13.53 -4.17 -7.60
C PHE A 7 12.57 -5.35 -7.74
N VAL A 8 11.34 -5.10 -8.22
CA VAL A 8 10.37 -6.14 -8.53
C VAL A 8 10.51 -6.50 -10.01
N LYS A 9 10.79 -7.77 -10.30
CA LYS A 9 10.98 -8.25 -11.67
C LYS A 9 9.65 -8.21 -12.45
N PRO A 10 9.65 -7.92 -13.76
CA PRO A 10 8.43 -7.80 -14.57
C PRO A 10 7.45 -8.98 -14.43
N GLU A 11 7.96 -10.21 -14.36
CA GLU A 11 7.15 -11.42 -14.16
C GLU A 11 6.38 -11.41 -12.83
N ASP A 12 7.03 -10.94 -11.76
CA ASP A 12 6.43 -10.81 -10.44
C ASP A 12 5.43 -9.64 -10.42
N GLN A 13 5.70 -8.55 -11.15
CA GLN A 13 4.77 -7.41 -11.27
C GLN A 13 3.42 -7.87 -11.83
N ILE A 14 3.43 -8.72 -12.87
CA ILE A 14 2.21 -9.25 -13.47
C ILE A 14 1.44 -10.09 -12.45
N GLN A 15 2.11 -10.97 -11.71
CA GLN A 15 1.47 -11.82 -10.71
C GLN A 15 0.89 -11.00 -9.54
N ILE A 16 1.63 -9.98 -9.09
CA ILE A 16 1.24 -9.07 -8.01
C ILE A 16 0.04 -8.21 -8.44
N VAL A 17 0.13 -7.53 -9.58
CA VAL A 17 -0.88 -6.56 -10.05
C VAL A 17 -2.11 -7.26 -10.64
N ARG A 18 -1.94 -8.34 -11.42
CA ARG A 18 -3.09 -8.99 -12.06
C ARG A 18 -3.77 -9.98 -11.14
N THR A 19 -3.04 -10.80 -10.39
CA THR A 19 -3.69 -11.86 -9.60
C THR A 19 -3.98 -11.37 -8.21
N LYS A 20 -2.96 -10.96 -7.46
CA LYS A 20 -3.14 -10.67 -6.03
C LYS A 20 -3.86 -9.36 -5.79
N LEU A 21 -3.55 -8.32 -6.56
CA LEU A 21 -4.24 -7.05 -6.43
C LEU A 21 -5.69 -7.12 -6.94
N GLN A 22 -5.96 -7.80 -8.07
CA GLN A 22 -7.35 -7.98 -8.51
C GLN A 22 -8.14 -8.87 -7.55
N GLU A 23 -7.61 -10.00 -7.06
CA GLU A 23 -8.32 -10.81 -6.04
C GLU A 23 -8.61 -10.00 -4.76
N TRP A 24 -7.67 -9.14 -4.37
CA TRP A 24 -7.79 -8.27 -3.22
C TRP A 24 -8.84 -7.17 -3.46
N CYS A 25 -8.83 -6.52 -4.63
CA CYS A 25 -9.71 -5.41 -5.01
C CYS A 25 -11.09 -5.85 -5.54
N GLN A 26 -11.24 -7.03 -6.14
CA GLN A 26 -12.51 -7.57 -6.65
C GLN A 26 -13.54 -7.77 -5.54
N ASN A 27 -13.11 -7.70 -4.27
CA ASN A 27 -13.99 -7.70 -3.10
C ASN A 27 -14.52 -6.33 -2.68
N LYS A 28 -14.31 -5.23 -3.44
CA LYS A 28 -15.18 -4.03 -3.56
C LYS A 28 -14.46 -2.81 -4.16
N LEU A 29 -15.23 -2.05 -4.96
CA LEU A 29 -15.05 -0.70 -5.53
C LEU A 29 -13.65 -0.07 -5.43
N MET A 30 -13.05 0.08 -6.61
CA MET A 30 -11.68 0.47 -6.92
C MET A 30 -11.52 2.00 -7.02
N ASP A 31 -11.97 2.74 -6.02
CA ASP A 31 -11.68 4.16 -5.88
C ASP A 31 -10.98 4.35 -4.52
N ASP A 32 -9.68 4.65 -4.53
CA ASP A 32 -8.82 4.88 -3.35
C ASP A 32 -9.01 3.89 -2.18
N VAL A 33 -8.60 2.62 -2.39
CA VAL A 33 -8.73 1.60 -1.34
C VAL A 33 -7.51 1.63 -0.41
N SER A 34 -7.55 2.50 0.61
CA SER A 34 -6.82 2.26 1.85
C SER A 34 -7.57 1.22 2.67
N TRP A 35 -7.00 0.03 2.85
CA TRP A 35 -7.72 -1.08 3.49
C TRP A 35 -7.97 -0.87 4.99
N LYS A 36 -7.23 0.03 5.63
CA LYS A 36 -7.75 0.76 6.79
C LYS A 36 -8.14 2.14 6.28
N GLU A 37 -9.43 2.42 6.11
CA GLU A 37 -9.84 3.76 5.70
C GLU A 37 -9.62 4.71 6.88
N ARG A 38 -8.92 5.80 6.60
CA ARG A 38 -8.72 6.89 7.54
C ARG A 38 -10.06 7.57 7.72
N ASP A 39 -10.64 7.48 8.92
CA ASP A 39 -11.82 8.27 9.25
C ASP A 39 -11.50 9.76 8.97
N PRO A 40 -12.24 10.45 8.10
CA PRO A 40 -11.92 11.82 7.71
C PRO A 40 -12.04 12.82 8.87
N THR A 41 -12.80 12.47 9.91
CA THR A 41 -13.03 13.27 11.12
C THR A 41 -11.95 13.00 12.17
N THR A 42 -11.69 11.73 12.46
CA THR A 42 -10.75 11.34 13.54
C THR A 42 -9.32 11.10 13.06
N ARG A 43 -9.12 11.00 11.74
CA ARG A 43 -7.86 10.68 11.07
C ARG A 43 -7.24 9.35 11.53
N SER A 44 -8.07 8.47 12.07
CA SER A 44 -7.64 7.19 12.63
C SER A 44 -7.87 6.03 11.66
N TYR A 45 -6.99 5.03 11.74
CA TYR A 45 -7.08 3.80 10.96
C TYR A 45 -7.86 2.73 11.72
N GLY A 46 -8.97 2.24 11.15
CA GLY A 46 -9.81 1.18 11.72
C GLY A 46 -9.81 -0.12 10.90
N PRO A 47 -10.30 -1.24 11.46
CA PRO A 47 -10.44 -2.51 10.74
C PRO A 47 -11.62 -2.55 9.76
N THR A 48 -12.50 -1.55 9.84
CA THR A 48 -13.73 -1.44 9.06
C THR A 48 -13.82 -0.09 8.38
N ARG A 49 -14.32 -0.11 7.15
CA ARG A 49 -14.51 1.06 6.32
C ARG A 49 -15.77 1.83 6.75
N PRO A 50 -15.69 3.14 7.08
CA PRO A 50 -16.86 3.90 7.54
C PRO A 50 -18.00 4.01 6.52
N ILE A 51 -17.70 4.05 5.22
CA ILE A 51 -18.71 4.30 4.18
C ILE A 51 -19.71 3.14 3.99
N ASP A 52 -19.28 1.89 4.16
CA ASP A 52 -20.12 0.71 3.90
C ASP A 52 -19.92 -0.44 4.90
N GLY A 53 -19.15 -0.21 5.97
CA GLY A 53 -18.87 -1.20 7.01
C GLY A 53 -17.97 -2.36 6.56
N ALA A 54 -17.41 -2.34 5.35
CA ALA A 54 -16.60 -3.44 4.84
C ALA A 54 -15.33 -3.61 5.69
N ARG A 55 -15.00 -4.86 6.02
CA ARG A 55 -13.78 -5.18 6.76
C ARG A 55 -12.58 -5.14 5.82
N ALA A 56 -11.47 -4.60 6.31
CA ALA A 56 -10.17 -4.69 5.67
C ALA A 56 -9.81 -6.17 5.37
N PRO A 57 -9.57 -6.56 4.12
CA PRO A 57 -8.91 -7.82 3.82
C PRO A 57 -7.48 -7.80 4.36
N ALA A 58 -6.98 -8.98 4.71
CA ALA A 58 -5.60 -9.12 5.14
C ALA A 58 -4.64 -8.70 4.03
N ILE A 59 -3.52 -8.07 4.40
CA ILE A 59 -2.45 -7.75 3.45
C ILE A 59 -1.89 -9.07 2.90
N PRO A 60 -1.84 -9.26 1.57
CA PRO A 60 -1.25 -10.45 0.97
C PRO A 60 0.20 -10.65 1.42
N GLU A 61 0.57 -11.89 1.75
CA GLU A 61 1.93 -12.19 2.25
C GLU A 61 3.02 -11.78 1.26
N ALA A 62 2.75 -11.90 -0.04
CA ALA A 62 3.62 -11.41 -1.10
C ALA A 62 3.98 -9.93 -0.93
N PHE A 63 3.03 -9.07 -0.53
CA PHE A 63 3.29 -7.64 -0.36
C PHE A 63 4.14 -7.37 0.88
N LYS A 64 3.91 -8.12 1.97
CA LYS A 64 4.73 -8.03 3.17
C LYS A 64 6.17 -8.44 2.90
N MET A 65 6.36 -9.56 2.20
CA MET A 65 7.69 -10.04 1.83
C MET A 65 8.44 -9.00 0.98
N ILE A 66 7.80 -8.44 -0.05
CA ILE A 66 8.43 -7.41 -0.89
C ILE A 66 8.83 -6.19 -0.06
N ALA A 67 7.96 -5.71 0.83
CA ALA A 67 8.25 -4.57 1.68
C ALA A 67 9.43 -4.85 2.63
N GLN A 68 9.44 -6.02 3.26
CA GLN A 68 10.52 -6.46 4.16
C GLN A 68 11.85 -6.62 3.42
N THR A 69 11.85 -7.25 2.24
CA THR A 69 13.06 -7.41 1.43
C THR A 69 13.57 -6.05 0.97
N ALA A 70 12.71 -5.15 0.47
CA ALA A 70 13.10 -3.81 0.05
C ALA A 70 13.72 -3.00 1.20
N ASN A 71 13.13 -3.07 2.40
CA ASN A 71 13.66 -2.42 3.60
C ASN A 71 15.06 -2.94 3.97
N SER A 72 15.23 -4.27 3.96
CA SER A 72 16.53 -4.91 4.22
C SER A 72 17.57 -4.56 3.17
N THR A 73 17.19 -4.44 1.88
CA THR A 73 18.10 -4.06 0.80
C THR A 73 18.55 -2.59 0.90
N ALA A 74 17.65 -1.68 1.29
CA ALA A 74 17.96 -0.25 1.35
C ALA A 74 19.01 0.11 2.41
N ASN A 75 19.15 -0.72 3.46
CA ASN A 75 20.02 -0.57 4.62
C ASN A 75 19.79 0.75 5.41
N GLY A 76 20.03 0.77 6.72
CA GLY A 76 19.89 1.99 7.54
C GLY A 76 18.45 2.38 7.91
N PHE A 77 17.48 1.47 7.74
CA PHE A 77 16.11 1.61 8.26
C PHE A 77 15.83 0.49 9.28
N PRO A 78 15.05 0.74 10.35
CA PRO A 78 14.59 -0.33 11.22
C PRO A 78 13.77 -1.35 10.44
N GLN A 79 13.73 -2.60 10.92
CA GLN A 79 12.90 -3.62 10.31
C GLN A 79 11.41 -3.22 10.36
N ILE A 80 10.69 -3.50 9.28
CA ILE A 80 9.26 -3.22 9.17
C ILE A 80 8.42 -4.50 9.22
N ASN A 81 7.24 -4.39 9.81
CA ASN A 81 6.18 -5.38 9.73
C ASN A 81 4.86 -4.67 9.38
N PRO A 82 4.54 -4.51 8.08
CA PRO A 82 3.43 -3.67 7.66
C PRO A 82 2.09 -4.30 8.07
N ASP A 83 1.29 -3.50 8.78
CA ASP A 83 -0.09 -3.80 9.16
C ASP A 83 -1.11 -2.91 8.43
N ILE A 84 -0.62 -1.97 7.61
CA ILE A 84 -1.38 -1.12 6.70
C ILE A 84 -0.74 -1.20 5.31
N CYS A 85 -1.59 -1.33 4.29
CA CYS A 85 -1.18 -1.22 2.89
C CYS A 85 -2.26 -0.43 2.15
N ILE A 86 -1.84 0.65 1.50
CA ILE A 86 -2.70 1.55 0.73
C ILE A 86 -2.43 1.29 -0.75
N VAL A 87 -3.49 1.05 -1.51
CA VAL A 87 -3.41 0.88 -2.96
C VAL A 87 -4.01 2.11 -3.62
N ASN A 88 -3.19 2.81 -4.37
CA ASN A 88 -3.64 3.92 -5.22
C ASN A 88 -3.64 3.47 -6.68
N TYR A 89 -4.74 3.70 -7.38
CA TYR A 89 -4.86 3.49 -8.82
C TYR A 89 -5.03 4.83 -9.53
N TYR A 90 -4.09 5.16 -10.40
CA TYR A 90 -4.12 6.40 -11.16
C TYR A 90 -4.44 6.12 -12.62
N THR A 91 -5.52 6.71 -13.11
CA THR A 91 -5.75 6.88 -14.54
C THR A 91 -4.81 7.95 -15.11
N ASN A 92 -4.78 8.14 -16.43
CA ASN A 92 -3.93 9.15 -17.07
C ASN A 92 -4.14 10.58 -16.52
N SER A 93 -5.32 10.89 -15.99
CA SER A 93 -5.64 12.17 -15.36
C SER A 93 -5.55 12.16 -13.83
N GLY A 94 -5.36 10.99 -13.21
CA GLY A 94 -5.28 10.82 -11.77
C GLY A 94 -4.07 11.53 -11.18
N LYS A 95 -4.26 12.26 -10.08
CA LYS A 95 -3.20 13.00 -9.39
C LYS A 95 -3.38 12.88 -7.89
N LEU A 96 -2.28 12.73 -7.18
CA LEU A 96 -2.24 12.87 -5.72
C LEU A 96 -1.58 14.20 -5.36
N GLY A 97 -2.28 15.02 -4.58
CA GLY A 97 -1.76 16.32 -4.13
C GLY A 97 -0.57 16.16 -3.19
N LEU A 98 0.15 17.26 -2.94
CA LEU A 98 1.23 17.27 -1.96
C LEU A 98 0.66 17.00 -0.56
N HIS A 99 1.13 15.93 0.07
CA HIS A 99 0.72 15.53 1.42
C HIS A 99 1.90 14.90 2.15
N GLN A 100 1.72 14.68 3.45
CA GLN A 100 2.65 13.95 4.31
C GLN A 100 1.82 12.92 5.06
N ASP A 101 2.16 11.63 4.97
CA ASP A 101 1.52 10.64 5.83
C ASP A 101 2.05 10.80 7.26
N LYS A 102 1.13 11.16 8.16
CA LYS A 102 1.38 11.47 9.58
C LYS A 102 0.35 10.83 10.50
N ASP A 103 -0.47 9.94 9.95
CA ASP A 103 -1.60 9.33 10.65
C ASP A 103 -1.20 8.03 11.36
N GLU A 104 0.06 7.63 11.22
CA GLU A 104 0.65 6.52 11.95
C GLU A 104 0.90 6.89 13.42
N SER A 105 0.59 5.98 14.33
CA SER A 105 0.79 6.17 15.78
C SER A 105 2.27 6.35 16.19
N ARG A 106 3.20 6.00 15.31
CA ARG A 106 4.65 6.14 15.50
C ARG A 106 5.24 7.01 14.39
N VAL A 107 5.72 8.19 14.78
CA VAL A 107 6.19 9.27 13.88
C VAL A 107 7.40 8.89 13.00
N ALA A 108 8.06 7.74 13.23
CA ALA A 108 9.33 7.39 12.59
C ALA A 108 9.38 5.98 11.98
N LEU A 109 8.24 5.40 11.59
CA LEU A 109 8.26 4.10 10.90
C LEU A 109 8.73 4.25 9.44
N PRO A 110 9.54 3.32 8.91
CA PRO A 110 9.90 3.31 7.50
C PRO A 110 8.66 3.06 6.64
N LYS A 111 8.64 3.67 5.47
CA LYS A 111 7.59 3.51 4.47
C LYS A 111 8.19 2.94 3.21
N VAL A 112 7.52 1.94 2.64
CA VAL A 112 7.90 1.34 1.36
C VAL A 112 6.82 1.66 0.34
N TYR A 113 7.24 2.32 -0.74
CA TYR A 113 6.38 2.66 -1.86
C TYR A 113 6.74 1.76 -3.04
N LEU A 114 5.75 1.05 -3.58
CA LEU A 114 5.86 0.23 -4.78
C LEU A 114 5.08 0.91 -5.89
N SER A 115 5.71 1.15 -7.04
CA SER A 115 5.05 1.68 -8.22
C SER A 115 5.22 0.72 -9.39
N TYR A 116 4.12 0.47 -10.09
CA TYR A 116 4.12 -0.28 -11.34
C TYR A 116 3.74 0.68 -12.47
N PRO A 117 4.36 0.57 -13.66
CA PRO A 117 3.90 1.33 -14.81
C PRO A 117 2.46 0.94 -15.14
N SER A 118 1.67 1.90 -15.63
CA SER A 118 0.45 1.54 -16.34
C SER A 118 0.83 0.62 -17.51
N PRO A 119 0.07 -0.45 -17.79
CA PRO A 119 0.16 -1.10 -19.08
C PRO A 119 -0.06 -0.09 -20.22
#